data_AF-A0A7S0B5J9-F1
#
_entry.id   AF-A0A7S0B5J9-F1
#
_cell.length_a   1.000
_cell.length_b   1.000
_cell.length_c   1.000
_cell.angle_alpha   90.00
_cell.angle_beta   90.00
_cell.angle_gamma   90.00
#
_symmetry.space_group_name_H-M   'P 1'
#
loop_
_entity.id
_entity.type
_entity.pdbx_description
1 polymer ?
#
loop_
_entity_poly.entity_id
_entity_poly.type
_entity_poly.pdbx_seq_one_letter_code
_entity_poly.pdbx_strand_id
1 'polypeptide(L)'
;EKADYDANIAAITKAVAALEKGVAGGFLQTSAAQVLRQLALDKQDMVAADREELLSFLSGKQGEGYAPQSGEVIGILKQMGDTMSKGLADATAAEGAAIKAFEGLMQAKSKETSALTATIEAKTT
;
A
#
# COMPACT_ATOMS: atom_id res chain seq x y z
N GLU A 1 -6.71 -5.94 3.40
CA GLU A 1 -6.30 -4.93 2.41
C GLU A 1 -5.50 -3.78 3.02
N LYS A 2 -6.08 -2.78 3.68
CA LYS A 2 -5.29 -1.68 4.30
C LYS A 2 -4.16 -2.18 5.24
N ALA A 3 -4.46 -3.15 6.10
CA ALA A 3 -3.47 -3.73 7.00
C ALA A 3 -2.31 -4.42 6.27
N ASP A 4 -2.58 -5.03 5.11
CA ASP A 4 -1.56 -5.67 4.28
C ASP A 4 -0.69 -4.62 3.59
N TYR A 5 -1.28 -3.53 3.09
CA TYR A 5 -0.54 -2.38 2.57
C TYR A 5 0.35 -1.74 3.65
N ASP A 6 -0.18 -1.52 4.86
CA ASP A 6 0.58 -0.97 5.98
C ASP A 6 1.76 -1.89 6.36
N ALA A 7 1.54 -3.21 6.41
CA ALA A 7 2.59 -4.18 6.69
C ALA A 7 3.68 -4.20 5.60
N ASN A 8 3.28 -4.11 4.34
CA ASN A 8 4.19 -4.07 3.20
C ASN A 8 5.03 -2.77 3.19
N ILE A 9 4.40 -1.61 3.41
CA ILE A 9 5.09 -0.31 3.52
C ILE A 9 6.08 -0.31 4.70
N ALA A 10 5.69 -0.89 5.83
CA ALA A 10 6.56 -1.03 6.99
C ALA A 10 7.76 -1.95 6.70
N ALA A 11 7.56 -3.05 5.96
CA ALA A 11 8.65 -3.93 5.53
C ALA A 11 9.63 -3.20 4.61
N ILE A 12 9.14 -2.43 3.62
CA ILE A 12 9.95 -1.59 2.72
C ILE A 12 10.77 -0.58 3.52
N THR A 13 10.14 0.14 4.45
CA THR A 13 10.81 1.15 5.29
C THR A 13 11.95 0.53 6.11
N LYS A 14 11.71 -0.66 6.68
CA LYS A 14 12.73 -1.40 7.43
C LYS A 14 13.89 -1.85 6.54
N ALA A 15 13.61 -2.26 5.30
CA ALA A 15 14.64 -2.67 4.34
C ALA A 15 15.54 -1.49 3.95
N VAL A 16 14.94 -0.35 3.61
CA VAL A 16 15.66 0.90 3.31
C VAL A 16 16.56 1.28 4.49
N ALA A 17 16.01 1.31 5.70
CA ALA A 17 16.79 1.68 6.89
C ALA A 17 17.93 0.69 7.19
N ALA A 18 17.73 -0.61 6.95
CA ALA A 18 18.77 -1.62 7.14
C ALA A 18 19.90 -1.50 6.10
N LEU A 19 19.54 -1.21 4.86
CA LEU A 19 20.47 -0.98 3.75
C LEU A 19 21.29 0.30 3.95
N GLU A 20 20.65 1.41 4.33
CA GLU A 20 21.33 2.69 4.62
C GLU A 20 22.29 2.58 5.81
N LYS A 21 21.99 1.70 6.78
CA LYS A 21 22.86 1.41 7.93
C LYS A 21 23.92 0.34 7.66
N GLY A 22 23.95 -0.25 6.47
CA GLY A 22 24.89 -1.33 6.13
C GLY A 22 24.69 -2.64 6.89
N VAL A 23 23.51 -2.84 7.52
CA VAL A 23 23.18 -4.04 8.32
C VAL A 23 22.28 -5.02 7.56
N ALA A 24 22.41 -5.03 6.24
CA ALA A 24 21.55 -5.81 5.34
C ALA A 24 21.52 -7.30 5.68
N GLY A 25 22.65 -7.89 6.10
CA GLY A 25 22.74 -9.31 6.45
C GLY A 25 21.78 -9.74 7.57
N GLY A 26 21.60 -8.91 8.59
CA GLY A 26 20.64 -9.17 9.67
C GLY A 26 19.19 -8.96 9.21
N PHE A 27 18.95 -8.01 8.31
CA PHE A 27 17.62 -7.76 7.74
C PHE A 27 17.11 -8.94 6.90
N LEU A 28 17.96 -9.56 6.09
CA LEU A 28 17.59 -10.69 5.22
C LEU A 28 17.01 -11.89 5.98
N GLN A 29 17.34 -12.03 7.27
CA GLN A 29 16.84 -13.09 8.14
C GLN A 29 15.49 -12.75 8.80
N THR A 30 15.01 -11.51 8.67
CA THR A 30 13.77 -11.06 9.30
C THR A 30 12.53 -11.49 8.53
N SER A 31 11.40 -11.58 9.23
CA SER A 31 10.09 -11.75 8.60
C SER A 31 9.75 -10.61 7.63
N ALA A 32 10.26 -9.40 7.86
CA ALA A 32 10.09 -8.27 6.95
C ALA A 32 10.74 -8.53 5.59
N ALA A 33 11.91 -9.17 5.55
CA ALA A 33 12.55 -9.56 4.29
C ALA A 33 11.75 -10.66 3.54
N GLN A 34 11.10 -11.58 4.28
CA GLN A 34 10.23 -12.59 3.68
C GLN A 34 8.99 -11.95 3.03
N VAL A 35 8.35 -11.01 3.73
CA VAL A 35 7.23 -10.22 3.18
C VAL A 35 7.66 -9.46 1.93
N LEU A 36 8.83 -8.83 1.96
CA LEU A 36 9.38 -8.11 0.80
C LEU A 36 9.69 -9.02 -0.39
N ARG A 37 10.20 -10.23 -0.14
CA ARG A 37 10.45 -11.21 -1.19
C ARG A 37 9.13 -11.65 -1.84
N GLN A 38 8.11 -11.91 -1.04
CA GLN A 38 6.79 -12.26 -1.55
C GLN A 38 6.19 -11.10 -2.36
N LEU A 39 6.28 -9.87 -1.83
CA LEU A 39 5.81 -8.67 -2.51
C LEU A 39 6.51 -8.44 -3.86
N ALA A 40 7.82 -8.63 -3.93
CA ALA A 40 8.59 -8.52 -5.18
C ALA A 40 8.24 -9.63 -6.19
N LEU A 41 7.81 -10.81 -5.72
CA LEU A 41 7.30 -11.87 -6.59
C LEU A 41 5.89 -11.57 -7.12
N ASP A 42 5.06 -10.95 -6.30
CA ASP A 42 3.66 -10.69 -6.62
C ASP A 42 3.46 -9.41 -7.45
N LYS A 43 4.35 -8.43 -7.32
CA LYS A 43 4.30 -7.20 -8.13
C LYS A 43 4.73 -7.45 -9.58
N GLN A 44 3.72 -7.51 -10.45
CA GLN A 44 3.86 -7.56 -11.91
C GLN A 44 4.17 -6.18 -12.52
N ASP A 45 3.78 -5.10 -11.83
CA ASP A 45 3.89 -3.72 -12.32
C ASP A 45 5.29 -3.11 -12.14
N MET A 46 6.25 -3.88 -11.64
CA MET A 46 7.65 -3.49 -11.54
C MET A 46 8.40 -3.75 -12.83
N VAL A 47 9.41 -2.92 -13.12
CA VAL A 47 10.36 -3.18 -14.21
C VAL A 47 11.07 -4.51 -13.91
N ALA A 48 11.18 -5.37 -14.92
CA ALA A 48 11.75 -6.71 -14.76
C ALA A 48 13.19 -6.67 -14.20
N ALA A 49 13.99 -5.68 -14.62
CA ALA A 49 15.34 -5.45 -14.12
C ALA A 49 15.35 -5.12 -12.62
N ASP A 50 14.56 -4.13 -12.20
CA ASP A 50 14.43 -3.74 -10.78
C ASP A 50 13.97 -4.91 -9.91
N ARG A 51 13.06 -5.74 -10.43
CA ARG A 51 12.56 -6.93 -9.74
C ARG A 51 13.64 -7.99 -9.60
N GLU A 52 14.41 -8.24 -10.65
CA GLU A 52 15.53 -9.18 -10.61
C GLU A 52 16.60 -8.71 -9.62
N GLU A 53 16.91 -7.43 -9.61
CA GLU A 53 17.87 -6.85 -8.68
C GLU A 53 17.41 -6.96 -7.22
N LEU A 54 16.14 -6.61 -6.94
CA LEU A 54 15.53 -6.79 -5.62
C LEU A 54 15.53 -8.24 -5.16
N LEU A 55 15.15 -9.17 -6.03
CA LEU A 55 15.11 -10.59 -5.71
C LEU A 55 16.52 -11.17 -5.52
N SER A 56 17.50 -10.71 -6.30
CA SER A 56 18.91 -11.05 -6.14
C SER A 56 19.42 -10.63 -4.76
N PHE A 57 19.20 -9.36 -4.38
CA PHE A 57 19.50 -8.85 -3.05
C PHE A 57 18.81 -9.67 -1.95
N LEU A 58 17.50 -9.86 -2.07
CA LEU A 58 16.71 -10.58 -1.07
C LEU A 58 17.09 -12.07 -0.99
N SER A 59 17.65 -12.67 -2.05
CA SER A 59 18.07 -14.08 -2.08
C SER A 59 19.27 -14.39 -1.19
N GLY A 60 19.99 -13.37 -0.71
CA GLY A 60 21.18 -13.55 0.12
C GLY A 60 22.36 -14.17 -0.63
N LYS A 61 22.33 -14.21 -1.98
CA LYS A 61 23.48 -14.57 -2.82
C LYS A 61 24.52 -13.44 -2.81
N GLN A 62 25.07 -13.08 -1.65
CA GLN A 62 26.12 -12.08 -1.57
C GLN A 62 26.98 -12.33 -0.32
N GLY A 63 28.12 -12.98 -0.53
CA GLY A 63 29.20 -13.03 0.45
C GLY A 63 29.84 -11.64 0.62
N GLU A 64 30.06 -11.25 1.88
CA GLU A 64 30.98 -10.29 2.53
C GLU A 64 31.52 -9.01 1.81
N GLY A 65 31.17 -8.68 0.58
CA GLY A 65 31.81 -7.60 -0.19
C GLY A 65 30.88 -6.56 -0.84
N TYR A 66 29.59 -6.55 -0.52
CA TYR A 66 28.59 -5.83 -1.32
C TYR A 66 28.24 -4.44 -0.80
N ALA A 67 29.19 -3.51 -0.97
CA ALA A 67 28.96 -2.07 -0.81
C ALA A 67 28.46 -1.33 -2.07
N PRO A 68 28.59 -1.81 -3.34
CA PRO A 68 28.28 -0.96 -4.52
C PRO A 68 26.84 -1.01 -5.09
N GLN A 69 26.05 -2.09 -5.01
CA GLN A 69 24.65 -2.07 -5.56
C GLN A 69 23.57 -1.67 -4.55
N SER A 70 23.92 -1.46 -3.29
CA SER A 70 22.94 -1.13 -2.25
C SER A 70 22.18 0.17 -2.58
N GLY A 71 22.80 1.12 -3.29
CA GLY A 71 22.19 2.40 -3.66
C GLY A 71 21.02 2.27 -4.64
N GLU A 72 21.14 1.40 -5.63
CA GLU A 72 20.10 1.16 -6.64
C GLU A 72 18.91 0.42 -6.01
N VAL A 73 19.18 -0.65 -5.24
CA VAL A 73 18.16 -1.36 -4.44
C VAL A 73 17.44 -0.44 -3.45
N ILE A 74 18.16 0.47 -2.79
CA ILE A 74 17.54 1.50 -1.92
C ILE A 74 16.60 2.38 -2.74
N GLY A 75 17.02 2.82 -3.93
CA GLY A 75 16.20 3.63 -4.83
C GLY A 75 14.91 2.93 -5.24
N ILE A 76 15.01 1.67 -5.68
CA ILE A 76 13.87 0.84 -6.06
C ILE A 76 12.91 0.66 -4.88
N LEU A 77 13.44 0.35 -3.68
CA LEU A 77 12.64 0.19 -2.47
C LEU A 77 11.91 1.49 -2.10
N LYS A 78 12.59 2.65 -2.17
CA LYS A 78 11.97 3.95 -1.91
C LYS A 78 10.84 4.24 -2.88
N GLN A 79 11.08 4.07 -4.19
CA GLN A 79 10.04 4.25 -5.20
C GLN A 79 8.85 3.33 -4.99
N MET A 80 9.09 2.06 -4.62
CA MET A 80 8.04 1.10 -4.32
C MET A 80 7.23 1.53 -3.08
N GLY A 81 7.91 1.97 -2.02
CA GLY A 81 7.29 2.47 -0.79
C GLY A 81 6.43 3.72 -1.03
N ASP A 82 6.95 4.69 -1.79
CA ASP A 82 6.25 5.93 -2.12
C ASP A 82 5.01 5.66 -2.96
N THR A 83 5.13 4.80 -3.98
CA THR A 83 4.01 4.42 -4.85
C THR A 83 2.91 3.70 -4.06
N MET A 84 3.29 2.77 -3.19
CA MET A 84 2.32 2.06 -2.33
C MET A 84 1.65 2.99 -1.31
N SER A 85 2.41 3.89 -0.70
CA SER A 85 1.87 4.86 0.26
C SER A 85 0.89 5.83 -0.40
N LYS A 86 1.21 6.29 -1.60
CA LYS A 86 0.32 7.13 -2.41
C LYS A 86 -0.96 6.39 -2.79
N GLY A 87 -0.83 5.17 -3.31
CA GLY A 87 -1.99 4.35 -3.66
C GLY A 87 -2.92 4.10 -2.48
N LEU A 88 -2.37 3.84 -1.29
CA LEU A 88 -3.16 3.67 -0.07
C LEU A 88 -3.88 4.96 0.34
N ALA A 89 -3.21 6.11 0.25
CA ALA A 89 -3.80 7.41 0.56
C ALA A 89 -4.95 7.75 -0.43
N ASP A 90 -4.72 7.54 -1.72
CA ASP A 90 -5.72 7.78 -2.77
C ASP A 90 -6.94 6.87 -2.60
N ALA A 91 -6.72 5.58 -2.31
CA ALA A 91 -7.81 4.63 -2.03
C ALA A 91 -8.62 5.03 -0.79
N THR A 92 -7.94 5.41 0.29
CA THR A 92 -8.61 5.86 1.54
C THR A 92 -9.43 7.13 1.30
N ALA A 93 -8.91 8.06 0.50
CA ALA A 93 -9.63 9.29 0.14
C ALA A 93 -10.87 8.99 -0.73
N ALA A 94 -10.74 8.07 -1.70
CA ALA A 94 -11.84 7.64 -2.54
C ALA A 94 -12.94 6.95 -1.74
N GLU A 95 -12.59 6.06 -0.80
CA GLU A 95 -13.55 5.43 0.12
C GLU A 95 -14.27 6.48 0.98
N GLY A 96 -13.54 7.44 1.56
CA GLY A 96 -14.14 8.52 2.35
C GLY A 96 -15.09 9.41 1.53
N ALA A 97 -14.77 9.67 0.27
CA ALA A 97 -15.66 10.41 -0.64
C ALA A 97 -16.92 9.61 -0.98
N ALA A 98 -16.78 8.31 -1.23
CA ALA A 98 -17.91 7.42 -1.50
C ALA A 98 -18.87 7.31 -0.31
N ILE A 99 -18.35 7.22 0.91
CA ILE A 99 -19.17 7.22 2.14
C ILE A 99 -19.99 8.50 2.24
N LYS A 100 -19.37 9.67 2.07
CA LYS A 100 -20.07 10.97 2.13
C LYS A 100 -21.15 11.09 1.05
N ALA A 101 -20.86 10.63 -0.17
CA ALA A 101 -21.84 10.63 -1.26
C ALA A 101 -23.05 9.73 -0.93
N PHE A 102 -22.78 8.54 -0.37
CA PHE A 102 -23.83 7.61 0.05
C PHE A 102 -24.69 8.18 1.18
N GLU A 103 -24.09 8.77 2.21
CA GLU A 103 -24.82 9.43 3.30
C GLU A 103 -25.69 10.59 2.80
N GLY A 104 -25.17 11.38 1.86
CA GLY A 104 -25.93 12.45 1.22
C GLY A 104 -27.15 11.93 0.45
N LEU A 105 -26.98 10.83 -0.30
CA LEU A 105 -28.07 10.18 -1.02
C LEU A 105 -29.13 9.62 -0.08
N MET A 106 -28.72 8.98 1.03
CA MET A 106 -29.62 8.47 2.05
C MET A 106 -30.44 9.57 2.72
N GLN A 107 -29.80 10.70 3.06
CA GLN A 107 -30.52 11.86 3.60
C GLN A 107 -31.51 12.46 2.60
N ALA A 108 -31.12 12.59 1.33
CA ALA A 108 -32.02 13.08 0.29
C ALA A 108 -33.24 12.17 0.11
N LYS A 109 -33.01 10.85 0.06
CA LYS A 109 -34.06 9.83 -0.03
C LYS A 109 -34.97 9.82 1.19
N SER A 110 -34.41 9.99 2.39
CA SER A 110 -35.21 10.09 3.62
C SER A 110 -36.13 11.31 3.60
N LYS A 111 -35.62 12.49 3.19
CA LYS A 111 -36.43 13.70 3.02
C LYS A 111 -37.53 13.53 1.98
N GLU A 112 -37.21 12.90 0.84
CA GLU A 112 -38.16 12.58 -0.21
C GLU A 112 -39.29 11.69 0.31
N THR A 113 -38.96 10.60 1.00
CA THR A 113 -39.95 9.71 1.62
C THR A 113 -40.83 10.46 2.62
N SER A 114 -40.25 11.28 3.51
CA SER A 114 -41.04 12.08 4.46
C SER A 114 -42.00 13.04 3.77
N ALA A 115 -41.57 13.72 2.70
CA ALA A 115 -42.41 14.63 1.93
C ALA A 115 -43.55 13.91 1.19
N LEU A 116 -43.24 12.74 0.62
CA LEU A 116 -44.25 11.90 -0.04
C LEU A 116 -45.28 11.37 0.97
N THR A 117 -44.84 10.90 2.14
CA THR A 117 -45.74 10.47 3.22
C THR A 117 -46.67 11.60 3.66
N ALA A 118 -46.13 12.80 3.93
CA ALA A 118 -46.93 13.95 4.31
C ALA A 118 -47.96 14.35 3.23
N THR A 119 -47.58 14.25 1.95
CA THR A 119 -48.48 14.53 0.83
C THR A 119 -49.60 13.49 0.72
N ILE A 120 -49.30 12.22 0.96
CA ILE A 120 -50.31 11.15 0.98
C ILE A 120 -51.28 11.41 2.12
N GLU A 121 -50.80 11.62 3.34
CA GLU A 121 -51.62 11.88 4.53
C GLU A 121 -52.59 13.04 4.28
N ALA A 122 -52.09 14.17 3.77
CA ALA A 122 -52.89 15.35 3.43
C ALA A 122 -53.93 15.13 2.31
N LYS A 123 -53.78 14.09 1.48
CA LYS A 123 -54.77 13.71 0.45
C LYS A 123 -55.79 12.68 0.94
N THR A 124 -55.44 11.90 1.97
CA THR A 124 -56.30 10.86 2.56
C THR A 124 -57.06 11.30 3.81
N THR A 125 -56.79 12.52 4.31
CA THR A 125 -57.60 13.20 5.33
C THR A 125 -58.42 14.32 4.71
#